data_AF-A0A8I3S3T9-F1
#
_entry.id   AF-A0A8I3S3T9-F1
#
_cell.length_a   1.000
_cell.length_b   1.000
_cell.length_c   1.000
_cell.angle_alpha   90.00
_cell.angle_beta   90.00
_cell.angle_gamma   90.00
#
_symmetry.space_group_name_H-M   'P 1'
#
loop_
_entity.id
_entity.type
_entity.pdbx_description
1 polymer ?
#
loop_
_entity_poly.entity_id
_entity_poly.type
_entity_poly.pdbx_seq_one_letter_code
_entity_poly.pdbx_strand_id
1 'polypeptide(L)'
;MDRAAVARMGAVASASVCVLVAGVVLAQYIFTLKRKTGRKTKIIEMMPEFQRSSVRIKNPERVEEIICGLIKGGAAKLQIITDFDMTLSRFSYEGKRCPTCHYVIDNSKLVTDECRKKLLQLKEKYYAIEIDPVLTMEEKYPYMVEWEGYENFFDKLQEYGIPVFIFSAGIGDILEEVIHQAGVYHPNITVVSNFMDFDDNGVLKGFKGELIHVFNKHDGALKNTEYFNRLKDNSNIILLGDSQGDIRMADGVANVEHILKIGYLNDRVDELLEKYMDSYDIVLVKDESLDVANSILQKIL
;
A
#
# COMPACT_ATOMS: atom_id res chain seq x y z
N MET A 1 -51.17 -5.37 66.28
CA MET A 1 -50.06 -5.16 65.34
C MET A 1 -49.81 -3.66 65.26
N ASP A 2 -48.62 -3.23 65.67
CA ASP A 2 -48.26 -1.82 65.83
C ASP A 2 -48.06 -1.12 64.46
N ARG A 3 -48.89 -0.11 64.17
CA ARG A 3 -48.85 0.66 62.91
C ARG A 3 -47.56 1.48 62.77
N ALA A 4 -46.87 1.80 63.86
CA ALA A 4 -45.61 2.56 63.82
C ALA A 4 -44.42 1.71 63.34
N ALA A 5 -44.42 0.40 63.62
CA ALA A 5 -43.36 -0.52 63.19
C ALA A 5 -43.39 -0.76 61.68
N VAL A 6 -44.58 -0.86 61.09
CA VAL A 6 -44.76 -1.07 59.64
C VAL A 6 -44.31 0.15 58.82
N ALA A 7 -44.57 1.37 59.31
CA ALA A 7 -44.15 2.60 58.64
C ALA A 7 -42.62 2.80 58.66
N ARG A 8 -41.95 2.45 59.78
CA ARG A 8 -40.48 2.49 59.87
C ARG A 8 -39.81 1.44 58.99
N MET A 9 -40.36 0.22 58.92
CA MET A 9 -39.83 -0.81 58.03
C MET A 9 -39.99 -0.45 56.55
N GLY A 10 -41.11 0.15 56.16
CA GLY A 10 -41.34 0.63 54.79
C GLY A 10 -40.42 1.78 54.37
N ALA A 11 -40.15 2.72 55.27
CA ALA A 11 -39.22 3.84 55.03
C ALA A 11 -37.75 3.40 54.98
N VAL A 12 -37.35 2.45 55.82
CA VAL A 12 -35.98 1.90 55.80
C VAL A 12 -35.76 1.04 54.55
N ALA A 13 -36.77 0.27 54.12
CA ALA A 13 -36.70 -0.49 52.88
C ALA A 13 -36.64 0.43 51.65
N SER A 14 -37.46 1.50 51.58
CA SER A 14 -37.45 2.43 50.45
C SER A 14 -36.15 3.23 50.37
N ALA A 15 -35.61 3.69 51.50
CA ALA A 15 -34.32 4.37 51.55
C ALA A 15 -33.18 3.44 51.12
N SER A 16 -33.18 2.18 51.57
CA SER A 16 -32.16 1.18 51.21
C SER A 16 -32.20 0.84 49.71
N VAL A 17 -33.40 0.71 49.14
CA VAL A 17 -33.59 0.49 47.70
C VAL A 17 -33.16 1.70 46.88
N CYS A 18 -33.50 2.93 47.30
CA CYS A 18 -33.06 4.15 46.62
C CYS A 18 -31.52 4.31 46.64
N VAL A 19 -30.86 3.98 47.75
CA VAL A 19 -29.39 4.02 47.85
C VAL A 19 -28.75 2.97 46.95
N LEU A 20 -29.30 1.75 46.87
CA LEU A 20 -28.82 0.71 45.97
C LEU A 20 -28.97 1.10 44.49
N VAL A 21 -30.12 1.64 44.10
CA VAL A 21 -30.37 2.08 42.71
C VAL A 21 -29.46 3.25 42.34
N ALA A 22 -29.31 4.25 43.21
CA ALA A 22 -28.39 5.37 42.98
C ALA A 22 -26.93 4.91 42.87
N GLY A 23 -26.52 3.95 43.71
CA GLY A 23 -25.19 3.34 43.65
C GLY A 23 -24.91 2.59 42.35
N VAL A 24 -25.89 1.83 41.84
CA VAL A 24 -25.77 1.11 40.56
C VAL A 24 -25.71 2.08 39.38
N VAL A 25 -26.56 3.12 39.37
CA VAL A 25 -26.54 4.15 38.32
C VAL A 25 -25.23 4.92 38.33
N LEU A 26 -24.73 5.30 39.51
CA LEU A 26 -23.43 5.96 39.64
C LEU A 26 -22.28 5.05 39.20
N ALA A 27 -22.30 3.77 39.56
CA ALA A 27 -21.30 2.80 39.12
C ALA A 27 -21.34 2.58 37.60
N GLN A 28 -22.53 2.49 36.99
CA GLN A 28 -22.69 2.41 35.53
C GLN A 28 -22.22 3.69 34.84
N TYR A 29 -22.50 4.86 35.42
CA TYR A 29 -22.06 6.15 34.89
C TYR A 29 -20.53 6.30 34.99
N ILE A 30 -19.92 5.94 36.12
CA ILE A 30 -18.45 5.93 36.30
C ILE A 30 -17.80 4.90 35.39
N PHE A 31 -18.39 3.71 35.23
CA PHE A 31 -17.91 2.69 34.29
C PHE A 31 -17.97 3.18 32.84
N THR A 32 -19.06 3.86 32.47
CA THR A 32 -19.23 4.47 31.14
C THR A 32 -18.26 5.63 30.92
N LEU A 33 -18.03 6.47 31.94
CA LEU A 33 -17.04 7.55 31.91
C LEU A 33 -15.62 7.00 31.79
N LYS A 34 -15.24 5.95 32.55
CA LYS A 34 -13.95 5.25 32.41
C LYS A 34 -13.79 4.61 31.04
N ARG A 35 -14.87 4.05 30.48
CA ARG A 35 -14.88 3.48 29.12
C ARG A 35 -14.75 4.56 28.03
N LYS A 36 -15.23 5.79 28.28
CA LYS A 36 -15.04 6.96 27.40
C LYS A 36 -13.67 7.63 27.57
N THR A 37 -13.14 7.73 28.79
CA THR A 37 -11.81 8.33 29.07
C THR A 37 -10.65 7.39 28.73
N GLY A 38 -10.89 6.08 28.61
CA GLY A 38 -9.88 5.09 28.20
C GLY A 38 -9.87 4.77 26.71
N ARG A 39 -10.82 5.26 25.91
CA ARG A 39 -10.82 5.05 24.46
C ARG A 39 -9.95 6.13 23.83
N LYS A 40 -8.65 5.88 23.73
CA LYS A 40 -7.79 6.67 22.83
C LYS A 40 -8.45 6.64 21.45
N THR A 41 -8.83 7.79 20.92
CA THR A 41 -9.36 7.86 19.56
C THR A 41 -8.28 7.33 18.64
N LYS A 42 -8.59 6.28 17.89
CA LYS A 42 -7.57 5.60 17.10
C LYS A 42 -7.21 6.47 15.89
N ILE A 43 -5.93 6.61 15.53
CA ILE A 43 -5.48 7.43 14.38
C ILE A 43 -6.29 7.07 13.12
N ILE A 44 -6.45 5.77 12.90
CA ILE A 44 -7.24 5.17 11.82
C ILE A 44 -8.73 5.51 11.85
N GLU A 45 -9.35 5.71 13.03
CA GLU A 45 -10.76 6.14 13.14
C GLU A 45 -10.93 7.64 12.81
N MET A 46 -9.85 8.42 12.87
CA MET A 46 -9.87 9.86 12.62
C MET A 46 -9.46 10.25 11.19
N MET A 47 -8.93 9.31 10.41
CA MET A 47 -8.47 9.53 9.03
C MET A 47 -9.59 9.14 8.04
N PRO A 48 -10.18 10.09 7.31
CA PRO A 48 -11.26 9.81 6.36
C PRO A 48 -10.88 8.78 5.29
N GLU A 49 -9.60 8.76 4.87
CA GLU A 49 -9.05 7.86 3.86
C GLU A 49 -9.18 6.40 4.30
N PHE A 50 -9.05 6.13 5.61
CA PHE A 50 -9.20 4.80 6.20
C PHE A 50 -10.66 4.34 6.35
N GLN A 51 -11.62 5.26 6.17
CA GLN A 51 -13.06 4.96 6.24
C GLN A 51 -13.64 4.57 4.87
N ARG A 52 -12.82 4.61 3.80
CA ARG A 52 -13.24 4.23 2.45
C ARG A 52 -13.61 2.75 2.39
N SER A 53 -14.62 2.43 1.58
CA SER A 53 -15.06 1.06 1.35
C SER A 53 -14.07 0.21 0.56
N SER A 54 -12.96 0.75 0.07
CA SER A 54 -11.83 0.01 -0.50
C SER A 54 -10.87 -0.51 0.57
N VAL A 55 -10.84 0.08 1.76
CA VAL A 55 -9.85 -0.23 2.80
C VAL A 55 -10.27 -1.46 3.60
N ARG A 56 -9.38 -2.45 3.69
CA ARG A 56 -9.53 -3.66 4.49
C ARG A 56 -8.32 -3.83 5.38
N ILE A 57 -8.55 -3.96 6.69
CA ILE A 57 -7.49 -4.10 7.69
C ILE A 57 -7.85 -5.25 8.61
N LYS A 58 -7.00 -6.29 8.64
CA LYS A 58 -7.24 -7.46 9.50
C LYS A 58 -7.02 -7.15 10.97
N ASN A 59 -5.95 -6.42 11.29
CA ASN A 59 -5.60 -6.04 12.66
C ASN A 59 -5.36 -4.53 12.78
N PRO A 60 -6.42 -3.74 13.06
CA PRO A 60 -6.31 -2.29 13.12
C PRO A 60 -5.42 -1.77 14.26
N GLU A 61 -5.32 -2.51 15.37
CA GLU A 61 -4.47 -2.13 16.51
C GLU A 61 -2.99 -2.22 16.14
N ARG A 62 -2.60 -3.30 15.47
CA ARG A 62 -1.24 -3.45 14.94
C ARG A 62 -0.91 -2.37 13.91
N VAL A 63 -1.82 -2.07 12.98
CA VAL A 63 -1.62 -0.99 11.99
C VAL A 63 -1.37 0.34 12.69
N GLU A 64 -2.15 0.65 13.72
CA GLU A 64 -2.01 1.88 14.49
C GLU A 64 -0.67 1.94 15.25
N GLU A 65 -0.23 0.84 15.85
CA GLU A 65 1.08 0.74 16.50
C GLU A 65 2.23 1.00 15.51
N ILE A 66 2.15 0.41 14.31
CA ILE A 66 3.13 0.63 13.24
C ILE A 66 3.14 2.10 12.83
N ILE A 67 1.98 2.68 12.50
CA ILE A 67 1.87 4.09 12.09
C ILE A 67 2.41 5.02 13.19
N CYS A 68 2.10 4.76 14.47
CA CYS A 68 2.68 5.51 15.58
C CYS A 68 4.21 5.41 15.63
N GLY A 69 4.77 4.24 15.34
CA GLY A 69 6.22 4.02 15.21
C GLY A 69 6.83 4.82 14.06
N LEU A 70 6.18 4.81 12.89
CA LEU A 70 6.59 5.61 11.73
C LEU A 70 6.60 7.11 12.06
N ILE A 71 5.52 7.64 12.67
CA ILE A 71 5.41 9.05 13.07
C ILE A 71 6.50 9.43 14.08
N LYS A 72 6.79 8.58 15.06
CA LYS A 72 7.85 8.83 16.05
C LYS A 72 9.24 8.86 15.43
N GLY A 73 9.49 8.06 14.39
CA GLY A 73 10.77 8.05 13.68
C GLY A 73 10.93 9.25 12.74
N GLY A 74 9.82 9.76 12.19
CA GLY A 74 9.82 10.89 11.26
C GLY A 74 10.61 10.62 9.98
N ALA A 75 10.89 11.70 9.24
CA ALA A 75 11.61 11.66 7.96
C ALA A 75 12.97 10.95 8.05
N ALA A 76 13.74 11.21 9.11
CA ALA A 76 15.12 10.73 9.26
C ALA A 76 15.26 9.20 9.29
N LYS A 77 14.20 8.48 9.66
CA LYS A 77 14.17 7.02 9.69
C LYS A 77 13.39 6.39 8.54
N LEU A 78 12.67 7.17 7.74
CA LEU A 78 11.75 6.63 6.75
C LEU A 78 12.48 6.28 5.45
N GLN A 79 12.08 5.16 4.82
CA GLN A 79 12.32 4.85 3.41
C GLN A 79 11.08 4.19 2.78
N ILE A 80 10.95 4.32 1.47
CA ILE A 80 9.85 3.72 0.69
C ILE A 80 10.41 2.58 -0.15
N ILE A 81 9.72 1.44 -0.15
CA ILE A 81 10.00 0.31 -1.03
C ILE A 81 8.71 -0.03 -1.76
N THR A 82 8.70 0.02 -3.09
CA THR A 82 7.43 -0.08 -3.83
C THR A 82 7.60 -0.85 -5.14
N ASP A 83 6.57 -1.60 -5.52
CA ASP A 83 6.44 -2.04 -6.92
C ASP A 83 6.06 -0.85 -7.82
N PHE A 84 5.97 -1.06 -9.13
CA PHE A 84 5.55 -0.06 -10.09
C PHE A 84 4.27 -0.44 -10.83
N ASP A 85 4.28 -1.48 -11.67
CA ASP A 85 3.11 -1.84 -12.46
C ASP A 85 1.96 -2.23 -11.53
N MET A 86 0.77 -1.67 -11.73
CA MET A 86 -0.47 -1.93 -10.95
C MET A 86 -0.41 -1.55 -9.46
N THR A 87 0.74 -1.08 -9.00
CA THR A 87 0.94 -0.45 -7.69
C THR A 87 1.07 1.05 -7.87
N LEU A 88 2.13 1.53 -8.55
CA LEU A 88 2.33 2.95 -8.88
C LEU A 88 1.68 3.41 -10.19
N SER A 89 1.23 2.47 -11.01
CA SER A 89 0.36 2.73 -12.15
C SER A 89 -1.05 2.22 -11.85
N ARG A 90 -2.06 2.86 -12.43
CA ARG A 90 -3.44 2.38 -12.34
C ARG A 90 -3.57 0.94 -12.86
N PHE A 91 -4.50 0.19 -12.28
CA PHE A 91 -4.92 -1.10 -12.80
C PHE A 91 -5.94 -0.93 -13.91
N SER A 92 -6.90 -0.02 -13.73
CA SER A 92 -7.96 0.26 -14.70
C SER A 92 -8.36 1.73 -14.72
N TYR A 93 -8.88 2.19 -15.85
CA TYR A 93 -9.47 3.51 -16.00
C TYR A 93 -10.73 3.40 -16.88
N GLU A 94 -11.85 3.97 -16.41
CA GLU A 94 -13.15 3.90 -17.09
C GLU A 94 -13.56 2.48 -17.52
N GLY A 95 -13.27 1.49 -16.66
CA GLY A 95 -13.60 0.08 -16.91
C GLY A 95 -12.68 -0.64 -17.92
N LYS A 96 -11.62 0.02 -18.40
CA LYS A 96 -10.61 -0.58 -19.27
C LYS A 96 -9.32 -0.81 -18.51
N ARG A 97 -8.66 -1.94 -18.77
CA ARG A 97 -7.38 -2.29 -18.13
C ARG A 97 -6.26 -1.35 -18.60
N CYS A 98 -5.52 -0.79 -17.65
CA CYS A 98 -4.34 0.03 -17.93
C CYS A 98 -3.15 -0.87 -18.30
N PRO A 99 -2.23 -0.38 -19.14
CA PRO A 99 -1.08 -1.14 -19.59
C PRO A 99 0.00 -1.27 -18.50
N THR A 100 0.75 -2.38 -18.51
CA THR A 100 2.02 -2.52 -17.79
C THR A 100 3.19 -2.01 -18.64
N CYS A 101 4.39 -1.87 -18.07
CA CYS A 101 5.62 -1.53 -18.79
C CYS A 101 5.91 -2.47 -19.98
N HIS A 102 5.67 -3.77 -19.81
CA HIS A 102 5.81 -4.75 -20.91
C HIS A 102 4.80 -4.48 -22.03
N TYR A 103 3.56 -4.16 -21.65
CA TYR A 103 2.48 -3.99 -22.60
C TYR A 103 2.63 -2.73 -23.49
N VAL A 104 3.38 -1.72 -23.02
CA VAL A 104 3.81 -0.57 -23.83
C VAL A 104 4.62 -1.03 -25.04
N ILE A 105 5.58 -1.93 -24.85
CA ILE A 105 6.39 -2.49 -25.93
C ILE A 105 5.54 -3.39 -26.82
N ASP A 106 4.77 -4.31 -26.23
CA ASP A 106 3.92 -5.25 -26.98
C ASP A 106 3.02 -4.53 -27.98
N ASN A 107 2.57 -3.32 -27.63
CA ASN A 107 1.65 -2.55 -28.43
C ASN A 107 2.29 -1.48 -29.33
N SER A 108 3.60 -1.29 -29.26
CA SER A 108 4.34 -0.32 -30.06
C SER A 108 4.14 -0.52 -31.57
N LYS A 109 4.24 0.58 -32.34
CA LYS A 109 4.24 0.55 -33.82
C LYS A 109 5.47 -0.18 -34.39
N LEU A 110 6.52 -0.36 -33.58
CA LEU A 110 7.72 -1.10 -33.94
C LEU A 110 7.54 -2.63 -33.85
N VAL A 111 6.47 -3.09 -33.20
CA VAL A 111 6.13 -4.52 -33.09
C VAL A 111 5.13 -4.89 -34.17
N THR A 112 5.52 -5.81 -35.06
CA THR A 112 4.65 -6.30 -36.14
C THR A 112 3.42 -7.01 -35.61
N ASP A 113 2.32 -7.03 -36.39
CA ASP A 113 1.10 -7.72 -35.99
C ASP A 113 1.29 -9.23 -35.76
N GLU A 114 2.22 -9.86 -36.50
CA GLU A 114 2.57 -11.27 -36.29
C GLU A 114 3.25 -11.46 -34.93
N CYS A 115 4.20 -10.59 -34.57
CA CYS A 115 4.84 -10.61 -33.27
C CYS A 115 3.83 -10.33 -32.14
N ARG A 116 2.94 -9.35 -32.33
CA ARG A 116 1.85 -9.02 -31.41
C ARG A 116 0.93 -10.20 -31.15
N LYS A 117 0.59 -10.98 -32.18
CA LYS A 117 -0.18 -12.24 -32.00
C LYS A 117 0.58 -13.27 -31.18
N LYS A 118 1.89 -13.43 -31.37
CA LYS A 118 2.74 -14.34 -30.58
C LYS A 118 2.86 -13.87 -29.13
N LEU A 119 3.03 -12.57 -28.90
CA LEU A 119 3.05 -11.96 -27.57
C LEU A 119 1.69 -12.12 -26.88
N LEU A 120 0.58 -11.94 -27.60
CA LEU A 120 -0.76 -12.19 -27.07
C LEU A 120 -0.96 -13.68 -26.72
N GLN A 121 -0.44 -14.62 -27.52
CA GLN A 121 -0.50 -16.05 -27.19
C GLN A 121 0.36 -16.41 -25.98
N LEU A 122 1.56 -15.83 -25.86
CA LEU A 122 2.40 -15.97 -24.68
C LEU A 122 1.71 -15.40 -23.45
N LYS A 123 1.13 -14.20 -23.61
CA LYS A 123 0.26 -13.59 -22.62
C LYS A 123 -0.86 -14.56 -22.27
N GLU A 124 -1.80 -14.91 -23.13
CA GLU A 124 -2.89 -15.88 -22.84
C GLU A 124 -2.43 -17.18 -22.17
N LYS A 125 -1.26 -17.74 -22.54
CA LYS A 125 -0.70 -18.94 -21.91
C LYS A 125 -0.20 -18.72 -20.48
N TYR A 126 0.45 -17.58 -20.20
CA TYR A 126 1.03 -17.25 -18.89
C TYR A 126 0.15 -16.30 -18.04
N TYR A 127 -0.85 -15.71 -18.67
CA TYR A 127 -1.76 -14.64 -18.25
C TYR A 127 -3.22 -15.09 -18.35
N ALA A 128 -3.50 -16.40 -18.41
CA ALA A 128 -4.83 -17.02 -18.16
C ALA A 128 -5.39 -16.72 -16.75
N ILE A 129 -4.91 -15.63 -16.15
CA ILE A 129 -5.02 -15.17 -14.79
C ILE A 129 -5.27 -13.63 -14.74
N GLU A 130 -5.19 -12.84 -15.84
CA GLU A 130 -5.16 -11.35 -15.67
C GLU A 130 -5.65 -10.41 -16.86
N ILE A 131 -6.28 -10.88 -17.95
CA ILE A 131 -6.82 -10.22 -19.22
C ILE A 131 -7.07 -8.66 -19.33
N ASP A 132 -6.88 -7.93 -20.46
CA ASP A 132 -7.70 -7.74 -21.72
C ASP A 132 -6.92 -6.94 -22.85
N PRO A 133 -7.26 -7.01 -24.18
CA PRO A 133 -6.49 -6.38 -25.28
C PRO A 133 -7.09 -5.20 -26.13
N VAL A 134 -8.19 -4.52 -25.80
CA VAL A 134 -8.93 -3.69 -26.82
C VAL A 134 -8.34 -2.31 -27.22
N LEU A 135 -7.46 -1.65 -26.44
CA LEU A 135 -7.07 -0.24 -26.70
C LEU A 135 -5.84 -0.04 -27.63
N THR A 136 -5.65 1.16 -28.22
CA THR A 136 -4.42 1.55 -28.97
C THR A 136 -3.37 2.26 -28.09
N MET A 137 -2.12 2.42 -28.56
CA MET A 137 -1.01 3.00 -27.75
C MET A 137 -1.18 4.48 -27.40
N GLU A 138 -1.62 5.31 -28.35
CA GLU A 138 -1.85 6.74 -28.11
C GLU A 138 -3.02 6.95 -27.14
N GLU A 139 -3.99 6.04 -27.13
CA GLU A 139 -5.09 6.05 -26.16
C GLU A 139 -4.64 5.56 -24.78
N LYS A 140 -3.67 4.65 -24.69
CA LYS A 140 -3.21 4.05 -23.43
C LYS A 140 -2.27 4.93 -22.62
N TYR A 141 -1.51 5.78 -23.31
CA TYR A 141 -0.44 6.57 -22.69
C TYR A 141 -0.93 7.49 -21.55
N PRO A 142 -2.05 8.24 -21.68
CA PRO A 142 -2.59 9.03 -20.57
C PRO A 142 -2.99 8.18 -19.35
N TYR A 143 -3.44 6.94 -19.57
CA TYR A 143 -3.88 6.04 -18.50
C TYR A 143 -2.74 5.43 -17.67
N MET A 144 -1.49 5.53 -18.14
CA MET A 144 -0.29 5.16 -17.37
C MET A 144 0.17 6.28 -16.44
N VAL A 145 -0.10 7.53 -16.83
CA VAL A 145 0.45 8.73 -16.21
C VAL A 145 -0.54 9.31 -15.21
N GLU A 146 -1.85 9.21 -15.46
CA GLU A 146 -2.85 9.63 -14.49
C GLU A 146 -2.99 8.55 -13.42
N TRP A 147 -2.29 8.72 -12.30
CA TRP A 147 -2.68 8.12 -11.03
C TRP A 147 -3.25 9.21 -10.12
N GLU A 148 -4.17 8.91 -9.21
CA GLU A 148 -4.68 9.98 -8.33
C GLU A 148 -3.74 10.16 -7.13
N GLY A 149 -3.11 11.35 -7.03
CA GLY A 149 -2.25 11.73 -5.91
C GLY A 149 -0.77 11.36 -6.02
N TYR A 150 -0.26 10.95 -7.20
CA TYR A 150 1.16 10.61 -7.37
C TYR A 150 2.10 11.80 -7.27
N GLU A 151 1.71 12.97 -7.81
CA GLU A 151 2.53 14.19 -7.74
C GLU A 151 2.84 14.51 -6.27
N ASN A 152 1.80 14.61 -5.44
CA ASN A 152 1.95 14.82 -4.00
C ASN A 152 2.79 13.73 -3.31
N PHE A 153 2.65 12.47 -3.71
CA PHE A 153 3.45 11.38 -3.15
C PHE A 153 4.93 11.57 -3.45
N PHE A 154 5.30 11.70 -4.72
CA PHE A 154 6.70 11.83 -5.13
C PHE A 154 7.33 13.15 -4.68
N ASP A 155 6.62 14.27 -4.84
CA ASP A 155 7.13 15.59 -4.52
C ASP A 155 7.34 15.75 -3.01
N LYS A 156 6.42 15.25 -2.19
CA LYS A 156 6.57 15.29 -0.73
C LYS A 156 7.72 14.41 -0.26
N LEU A 157 7.89 13.22 -0.85
CA LEU A 157 9.03 12.36 -0.53
C LEU A 157 10.36 13.03 -0.91
N GLN A 158 10.41 13.71 -2.06
CA GLN A 158 11.58 14.46 -2.50
C GLN A 158 11.86 15.68 -1.62
N GLU A 159 10.84 16.44 -1.21
CA GLU A 159 10.97 17.61 -0.33
C GLU A 159 11.69 17.26 0.99
N TYR A 160 11.38 16.09 1.55
CA TYR A 160 11.98 15.60 2.79
C TYR A 160 13.20 14.70 2.57
N GLY A 161 13.63 14.50 1.32
CA GLY A 161 14.77 13.65 0.96
C GLY A 161 14.58 12.18 1.34
N ILE A 162 13.35 11.67 1.34
CA ILE A 162 13.03 10.29 1.70
C ILE A 162 13.50 9.37 0.57
N PRO A 163 14.35 8.36 0.84
CA PRO A 163 14.76 7.41 -0.19
C PRO A 163 13.57 6.60 -0.70
N VAL A 164 13.44 6.51 -2.02
CA VAL A 164 12.40 5.71 -2.69
C VAL A 164 13.07 4.63 -3.54
N PHE A 165 12.82 3.37 -3.21
CA PHE A 165 13.29 2.22 -3.94
C PHE A 165 12.14 1.59 -4.73
N ILE A 166 12.10 1.86 -6.04
CA ILE A 166 11.12 1.27 -6.95
C ILE A 166 11.69 -0.05 -7.46
N PHE A 167 11.05 -1.17 -7.10
CA PHE A 167 11.52 -2.51 -7.40
C PHE A 167 10.50 -3.26 -8.26
N SER A 168 10.68 -3.17 -9.58
CA SER A 168 9.71 -3.61 -10.57
C SER A 168 10.17 -4.85 -11.33
N ALA A 169 9.26 -5.81 -11.51
CA ALA A 169 9.43 -6.93 -12.45
C ALA A 169 9.12 -6.54 -13.91
N GLY A 170 8.79 -5.27 -14.17
CA GLY A 170 8.54 -4.69 -15.48
C GLY A 170 9.80 -4.45 -16.30
N ILE A 171 9.76 -3.45 -17.18
CA ILE A 171 10.89 -3.01 -18.01
C ILE A 171 11.38 -1.68 -17.47
N GLY A 172 12.65 -1.63 -17.05
CA GLY A 172 13.25 -0.47 -16.37
C GLY A 172 13.24 0.80 -17.21
N ASP A 173 13.67 0.71 -18.48
CA ASP A 173 13.77 1.87 -19.38
C ASP A 173 12.39 2.52 -19.64
N ILE A 174 11.33 1.70 -19.70
CA ILE A 174 9.96 2.19 -19.88
C ILE A 174 9.43 2.83 -18.59
N LEU A 175 9.69 2.21 -17.45
CA LEU A 175 9.34 2.76 -16.15
C LEU A 175 9.97 4.15 -15.97
N GLU A 176 11.28 4.26 -16.18
CA GLU A 176 12.00 5.53 -16.05
C GLU A 176 11.44 6.61 -16.97
N GLU A 177 11.13 6.26 -18.23
CA GLU A 177 10.51 7.19 -19.18
C GLU A 177 9.13 7.67 -18.71
N VAL A 178 8.30 6.78 -18.15
CA VAL A 178 6.97 7.13 -17.62
C VAL A 178 7.09 8.13 -16.47
N ILE A 179 7.92 7.86 -15.47
CA ILE A 179 8.08 8.77 -14.32
C ILE A 179 8.83 10.06 -14.68
N HIS A 180 9.70 10.02 -15.68
CA HIS A 180 10.39 11.20 -16.20
C HIS A 180 9.42 12.13 -16.93
N GLN A 181 8.58 11.60 -17.82
CA GLN A 181 7.57 12.40 -18.52
C GLN A 181 6.48 12.92 -17.60
N ALA A 182 6.16 12.18 -16.53
CA ALA A 182 5.27 12.64 -15.46
C ALA A 182 5.90 13.73 -14.57
N GLY A 183 7.19 14.06 -14.74
CA GLY A 183 7.87 15.11 -13.99
C GLY A 183 8.22 14.74 -12.55
N VAL A 184 8.19 13.45 -12.20
CA VAL A 184 8.36 12.95 -10.83
C VAL A 184 9.59 12.07 -10.65
N TYR A 185 10.46 11.96 -11.67
CA TYR A 185 11.73 11.24 -11.53
C TYR A 185 12.77 12.07 -10.77
N HIS A 186 12.63 12.08 -9.45
CA HIS A 186 13.45 12.86 -8.53
C HIS A 186 14.75 12.16 -8.11
N PRO A 187 15.79 12.89 -7.67
CA PRO A 187 17.08 12.32 -7.26
C PRO A 187 17.05 11.34 -6.07
N ASN A 188 15.98 11.36 -5.25
CA ASN A 188 15.78 10.42 -4.16
C ASN A 188 15.27 9.03 -4.62
N ILE A 189 14.94 8.88 -5.90
CA ILE A 189 14.40 7.63 -6.47
C ILE A 189 15.54 6.75 -6.99
N THR A 190 15.49 5.48 -6.64
CA THR A 190 16.33 4.42 -7.20
C THR A 190 15.43 3.36 -7.83
N VAL A 191 15.66 3.08 -9.11
CA VAL A 191 14.91 2.07 -9.86
C VAL A 191 15.74 0.79 -9.99
N VAL A 192 15.14 -0.34 -9.60
CA VAL A 192 15.67 -1.68 -9.85
C VAL A 192 14.63 -2.45 -10.65
N SER A 193 14.97 -2.81 -11.89
CA SER A 193 14.08 -3.52 -12.81
C SER A 193 14.85 -4.24 -13.91
N ASN A 194 14.15 -4.83 -14.87
CA ASN A 194 14.76 -5.45 -16.05
C ASN A 194 15.11 -4.36 -17.07
N PHE A 195 16.35 -3.89 -17.05
CA PHE A 195 16.82 -2.89 -18.01
C PHE A 195 17.25 -3.54 -19.33
N MET A 196 16.87 -2.92 -20.42
CA MET A 196 17.23 -3.30 -21.78
C MET A 196 18.74 -3.19 -21.99
N ASP A 197 19.28 -4.16 -22.72
CA ASP A 197 20.64 -4.15 -23.26
C ASP A 197 20.56 -3.89 -24.77
N PHE A 198 21.26 -2.85 -25.22
CA PHE A 198 21.28 -2.42 -26.62
C PHE A 198 22.65 -2.75 -27.24
N ASP A 199 22.67 -3.02 -28.53
CA ASP A 199 23.92 -3.13 -29.29
C ASP A 199 24.47 -1.74 -29.67
N ASP A 200 25.61 -1.71 -30.36
CA ASP A 200 26.27 -0.46 -30.79
C ASP A 200 25.43 0.39 -31.75
N ASN A 201 24.38 -0.19 -32.35
CA ASN A 201 23.44 0.49 -33.24
C ASN A 201 22.17 0.95 -32.50
N GLY A 202 22.07 0.74 -31.19
CA GLY A 202 20.88 1.06 -30.40
C GLY A 202 19.73 0.06 -30.59
N VAL A 203 20.01 -1.16 -31.05
CA VAL A 203 19.01 -2.21 -31.21
C VAL A 203 18.97 -3.08 -29.97
N LEU A 204 17.76 -3.33 -29.44
CA LEU A 204 17.54 -4.22 -28.29
C LEU A 204 18.08 -5.62 -28.61
N LYS A 205 19.06 -6.09 -27.82
CA LYS A 205 19.68 -7.41 -27.96
C LYS A 205 19.40 -8.35 -26.78
N GLY A 206 18.94 -7.82 -25.65
CA GLY A 206 18.65 -8.59 -24.44
C GLY A 206 18.30 -7.71 -23.25
N PHE A 207 18.42 -8.26 -22.05
CA PHE A 207 18.24 -7.55 -20.78
C PHE A 207 19.51 -7.69 -19.95
N LYS A 208 19.84 -6.64 -19.20
CA LYS A 208 21.01 -6.56 -18.32
C LYS A 208 20.74 -7.34 -17.03
N GLY A 209 21.80 -7.94 -16.49
CA GLY A 209 21.76 -8.60 -15.18
C GLY A 209 20.91 -9.86 -15.17
N GLU A 210 20.35 -10.18 -14.00
CA GLU A 210 19.47 -11.33 -13.82
C GLU A 210 18.00 -10.91 -13.90
N LEU A 211 17.17 -11.77 -14.48
CA LEU A 211 15.74 -11.55 -14.60
C LEU A 211 15.09 -11.35 -13.24
N ILE A 212 14.37 -10.24 -13.09
CA ILE A 212 13.44 -9.98 -11.99
C ILE A 212 12.03 -10.33 -12.49
N HIS A 213 11.37 -11.25 -11.81
CA HIS A 213 9.98 -11.62 -12.03
C HIS A 213 9.22 -11.58 -10.70
N VAL A 214 7.89 -11.67 -10.78
CA VAL A 214 6.97 -11.50 -9.63
C VAL A 214 7.35 -12.36 -8.41
N PHE A 215 8.01 -13.51 -8.57
CA PHE A 215 8.27 -14.44 -7.47
C PHE A 215 9.72 -14.46 -6.95
N ASN A 216 10.65 -13.72 -7.56
CA ASN A 216 12.05 -13.70 -7.14
C ASN A 216 12.53 -12.33 -6.64
N LYS A 217 11.61 -11.42 -6.31
CA LYS A 217 11.96 -10.12 -5.70
C LYS A 217 12.75 -10.29 -4.40
N HIS A 218 12.58 -11.40 -3.67
CA HIS A 218 13.47 -11.76 -2.57
C HIS A 218 14.96 -11.75 -2.97
N ASP A 219 15.31 -12.43 -4.06
CA ASP A 219 16.69 -12.59 -4.50
C ASP A 219 17.29 -11.25 -4.95
N GLY A 220 16.50 -10.44 -5.67
CA GLY A 220 16.93 -9.10 -6.06
C GLY A 220 17.07 -8.16 -4.86
N ALA A 221 16.20 -8.26 -3.85
CA ALA A 221 16.35 -7.47 -2.62
C ALA A 221 17.68 -7.78 -1.91
N LEU A 222 18.05 -9.06 -1.80
CA LEU A 222 19.31 -9.48 -1.19
C LEU A 222 20.56 -9.10 -2.01
N LYS A 223 20.42 -8.84 -3.31
CA LYS A 223 21.52 -8.37 -4.16
C LYS A 223 21.76 -6.87 -4.04
N ASN A 224 20.78 -6.11 -3.58
CA ASN A 224 20.87 -4.67 -3.38
C ASN A 224 21.35 -4.29 -1.97
N THR A 225 22.16 -5.15 -1.33
CA THR A 225 22.67 -4.92 0.03
C THR A 225 23.50 -3.66 0.14
N GLU A 226 24.25 -3.25 -0.89
CA GLU A 226 24.98 -1.98 -0.87
C GLU A 226 24.03 -0.77 -0.76
N TYR A 227 22.91 -0.79 -1.48
CA TYR A 227 21.87 0.23 -1.36
C TYR A 227 21.32 0.26 0.07
N PHE A 228 20.85 -0.88 0.59
CA PHE A 228 20.25 -0.95 1.92
C PHE A 228 21.24 -0.67 3.06
N ASN A 229 22.52 -1.01 2.90
CA ASN A 229 23.56 -0.71 3.89
C ASN A 229 23.82 0.80 4.02
N ARG A 230 23.69 1.56 2.92
CA ARG A 230 23.77 3.03 2.95
C ARG A 230 22.58 3.65 3.70
N LEU A 231 21.45 2.96 3.74
CA LEU A 231 20.21 3.38 4.38
C LEU A 231 19.94 2.65 5.70
N LYS A 232 20.99 2.17 6.38
CA LYS A 232 20.87 1.40 7.64
C LYS A 232 20.14 2.15 8.77
N ASP A 233 20.15 3.48 8.72
CA ASP A 233 19.51 4.36 9.71
C ASP A 233 18.03 4.60 9.36
N ASN A 234 17.63 4.33 8.10
CA ASN A 234 16.25 4.39 7.63
C ASN A 234 15.49 3.12 8.02
N SER A 235 15.38 2.83 9.31
CA SER A 235 14.81 1.59 9.83
C SER A 235 13.27 1.49 9.77
N ASN A 236 12.59 2.55 9.30
CA ASN A 236 11.15 2.62 9.16
C ASN A 236 10.76 2.54 7.68
N ILE A 237 9.91 1.58 7.32
CA ILE A 237 9.60 1.25 5.92
C ILE A 237 8.10 1.34 5.67
N ILE A 238 7.73 2.00 4.58
CA ILE A 238 6.42 1.79 3.95
C ILE A 238 6.65 0.97 2.69
N LEU A 239 6.02 -0.19 2.62
CA LEU A 239 6.06 -1.10 1.49
C LEU A 239 4.74 -1.06 0.75
N LEU A 240 4.77 -0.78 -0.56
CA LEU A 240 3.60 -0.79 -1.44
C LEU A 240 3.76 -1.89 -2.50
N GLY A 241 2.73 -2.69 -2.73
CA GLY A 241 2.75 -3.72 -3.78
C GLY A 241 1.34 -4.21 -4.11
N ASP A 242 1.18 -4.90 -5.24
CA ASP A 242 -0.11 -5.44 -5.68
C ASP A 242 -0.10 -6.97 -5.77
N SER A 243 1.06 -7.61 -5.61
CA SER A 243 1.24 -9.05 -5.68
C SER A 243 1.69 -9.65 -4.35
N GLN A 244 1.62 -10.98 -4.23
CA GLN A 244 2.17 -11.71 -3.08
C GLN A 244 3.71 -11.78 -3.11
N GLY A 245 4.35 -11.48 -4.24
CA GLY A 245 5.80 -11.42 -4.34
C GLY A 245 6.38 -10.17 -3.69
N ASP A 246 5.62 -9.08 -3.68
CA ASP A 246 6.09 -7.77 -3.25
C ASP A 246 6.34 -7.67 -1.76
N ILE A 247 5.68 -8.52 -0.96
CA ILE A 247 5.89 -8.60 0.49
C ILE A 247 7.36 -8.91 0.86
N ARG A 248 8.16 -9.38 -0.12
CA ARG A 248 9.58 -9.76 -0.02
C ARG A 248 10.55 -8.68 -0.51
N MET A 249 10.07 -7.54 -1.01
CA MET A 249 10.95 -6.48 -1.53
C MET A 249 11.83 -5.84 -0.45
N ALA A 250 11.41 -5.91 0.82
CA ALA A 250 12.17 -5.38 1.96
C ALA A 250 13.16 -6.39 2.57
N ASP A 251 13.33 -7.59 2.00
CA ASP A 251 14.17 -8.64 2.60
C ASP A 251 15.66 -8.29 2.64
N GLY A 252 16.11 -7.33 1.82
CA GLY A 252 17.47 -6.81 1.83
C GLY A 252 17.73 -5.75 2.91
N VAL A 253 16.69 -5.30 3.63
CA VAL A 253 16.82 -4.26 4.67
C VAL A 253 17.41 -4.87 5.94
N ALA A 254 18.58 -4.39 6.35
CA ALA A 254 19.32 -4.97 7.48
C ALA A 254 18.64 -4.77 8.84
N ASN A 255 18.09 -3.57 9.09
CA ASN A 255 17.48 -3.20 10.38
C ASN A 255 16.08 -2.64 10.13
N VAL A 256 15.06 -3.34 10.62
CA VAL A 256 13.65 -2.91 10.54
C VAL A 256 13.13 -2.66 11.94
N GLU A 257 12.87 -1.41 12.29
CA GLU A 257 12.15 -1.03 13.52
C GLU A 257 10.64 -1.15 13.29
N HIS A 258 10.14 -0.54 12.21
CA HIS A 258 8.74 -0.56 11.84
C HIS A 258 8.59 -0.74 10.33
N ILE A 259 7.71 -1.65 9.90
CA ILE A 259 7.35 -1.83 8.49
C ILE A 259 5.84 -1.86 8.37
N LEU A 260 5.29 -1.01 7.51
CA LEU A 260 3.88 -1.02 7.12
C LEU A 260 3.76 -1.52 5.70
N LYS A 261 3.01 -2.61 5.48
CA LYS A 261 2.76 -3.17 4.15
C LYS A 261 1.36 -2.80 3.68
N ILE A 262 1.26 -2.12 2.53
CA ILE A 262 0.01 -1.73 1.88
C ILE A 262 -0.10 -2.50 0.56
N GLY A 263 -1.16 -3.30 0.43
CA GLY A 263 -1.40 -4.18 -0.70
C GLY A 263 -2.55 -3.71 -1.59
N TYR A 264 -2.32 -3.45 -2.87
CA TYR A 264 -3.37 -3.17 -3.84
C TYR A 264 -3.96 -4.49 -4.36
N LEU A 265 -5.24 -4.75 -4.07
CA LEU A 265 -5.95 -5.93 -4.54
C LEU A 265 -6.90 -5.54 -5.67
N ASN A 266 -6.39 -5.64 -6.89
CA ASN A 266 -7.06 -5.08 -8.06
C ASN A 266 -7.97 -6.09 -8.81
N ASP A 267 -7.66 -7.39 -8.71
CA ASP A 267 -8.42 -8.46 -9.38
C ASP A 267 -8.63 -9.67 -8.45
N ARG A 268 -9.54 -10.58 -8.84
CA ARG A 268 -9.86 -11.83 -8.13
C ARG A 268 -10.08 -11.61 -6.63
N VAL A 269 -10.77 -10.52 -6.31
CA VAL A 269 -10.97 -10.03 -4.94
C VAL A 269 -11.56 -11.13 -4.05
N ASP A 270 -12.62 -11.79 -4.50
CA ASP A 270 -13.31 -12.82 -3.70
C ASP A 270 -12.41 -14.02 -3.38
N GLU A 271 -11.45 -14.33 -4.27
CA GLU A 271 -10.53 -15.46 -4.12
C GLU A 271 -9.29 -15.11 -3.28
N LEU A 272 -8.81 -13.87 -3.39
CA LEU A 272 -7.51 -13.47 -2.89
C LEU A 272 -7.58 -12.59 -1.63
N LEU A 273 -8.73 -12.03 -1.30
CA LEU A 273 -8.86 -11.05 -0.21
C LEU A 273 -8.35 -11.59 1.13
N GLU A 274 -8.73 -12.80 1.52
CA GLU A 274 -8.29 -13.40 2.78
C GLU A 274 -6.76 -13.54 2.81
N LYS A 275 -6.17 -14.03 1.72
CA LYS A 275 -4.72 -14.17 1.58
C LYS A 275 -4.00 -12.81 1.66
N TYR A 276 -4.55 -11.77 1.02
CA TYR A 276 -3.98 -10.43 1.09
C TYR A 276 -4.09 -9.85 2.50
N MET A 277 -5.22 -10.03 3.17
CA MET A 277 -5.43 -9.58 4.56
C MET A 277 -4.54 -10.30 5.57
N ASP A 278 -4.02 -11.48 5.22
CA ASP A 278 -3.03 -12.22 6.01
C ASP A 278 -1.60 -11.74 5.80
N SER A 279 -1.26 -11.26 4.60
CA SER A 279 0.10 -10.90 4.20
C SER A 279 0.40 -9.40 4.27
N TYR A 280 -0.61 -8.55 4.09
CA TYR A 280 -0.54 -7.09 4.12
C TYR A 280 -1.24 -6.53 5.36
N ASP A 281 -0.71 -5.45 5.91
CA ASP A 281 -1.31 -4.80 7.08
C ASP A 281 -2.56 -3.99 6.67
N ILE A 282 -2.50 -3.36 5.49
CA ILE A 282 -3.61 -2.63 4.86
C ILE A 282 -3.81 -3.19 3.45
N VAL A 283 -5.02 -3.58 3.09
CA VAL A 283 -5.40 -4.00 1.74
C VAL A 283 -6.34 -2.97 1.13
N LEU A 284 -6.01 -2.50 -0.07
CA LEU A 284 -6.79 -1.54 -0.85
C LEU A 284 -7.47 -2.29 -2.00
N VAL A 285 -8.76 -2.57 -1.85
CA VAL A 285 -9.54 -3.34 -2.82
C VAL A 285 -10.03 -2.43 -3.94
N LYS A 286 -9.56 -2.68 -5.17
CA LYS A 286 -9.90 -1.90 -6.37
C LYS A 286 -9.76 -0.39 -6.15
N ASP A 287 -8.64 0.01 -5.54
CA ASP A 287 -8.32 1.40 -5.26
C ASP A 287 -7.29 1.91 -6.26
N GLU A 288 -7.61 2.98 -6.98
CA GLU A 288 -6.77 3.55 -8.03
C GLU A 288 -6.11 4.86 -7.55
N SER A 289 -5.89 5.02 -6.23
CA SER A 289 -5.34 6.22 -5.60
C SER A 289 -4.20 5.94 -4.62
N LEU A 290 -3.42 6.97 -4.31
CA LEU A 290 -2.40 6.98 -3.26
C LEU A 290 -2.88 7.57 -1.93
N ASP A 291 -4.17 7.91 -1.80
CA ASP A 291 -4.67 8.71 -0.68
C ASP A 291 -4.33 8.13 0.70
N VAL A 292 -4.44 6.81 0.86
CA VAL A 292 -4.10 6.15 2.12
C VAL A 292 -2.61 6.32 2.43
N ALA A 293 -1.72 6.08 1.46
CA ALA A 293 -0.29 6.28 1.63
C ALA A 293 0.05 7.76 1.91
N ASN A 294 -0.52 8.68 1.12
CA ASN A 294 -0.35 10.12 1.27
C ASN A 294 -0.84 10.63 2.64
N SER A 295 -1.97 10.14 3.13
CA SER A 295 -2.50 10.51 4.43
C SER A 295 -1.59 10.05 5.59
N ILE A 296 -0.92 8.91 5.45
CA ILE A 296 0.09 8.43 6.39
C ILE A 296 1.35 9.31 6.32
N LEU A 297 1.85 9.58 5.12
CA LEU A 297 2.99 10.50 4.91
C LEU A 297 2.68 11.91 5.46
N GLN A 298 1.43 12.35 5.41
CA GLN A 298 0.99 13.62 6.01
C GLN A 298 1.09 13.66 7.54
N LYS A 299 1.10 12.51 8.21
CA LYS A 299 1.31 12.43 9.66
C LYS A 299 2.77 12.27 10.05
N ILE A 300 3.60 11.72 9.16
CA ILE A 300 5.02 11.45 9.41
C ILE A 300 5.89 12.67 9.09
N LEU A 301 5.62 13.33 7.96
CA LEU A 301 6.40 14.42 7.36
C LEU A 301 5.74 15.77 7.57
#